data_AF-A0A2S5P8Y2-F1
#
_entry.id   AF-A0A2S5P8Y2-F1
#
_cell.length_a   1.000
_cell.length_b   1.000
_cell.length_c   1.000
_cell.angle_alpha   90.00
_cell.angle_beta   90.00
_cell.angle_gamma   90.00
#
_symmetry.space_group_name_H-M   'P 1'
#
loop_
_entity.id
_entity.type
_entity.pdbx_description
1 polymer ?
#
loop_
_entity_poly.entity_id
_entity_poly.type
_entity_poly.pdbx_seq_one_letter_code
_entity_poly.pdbx_strand_id
1 'polypeptide(L)'
;MAITRDGVTIQEGIPTDLHPEGLLGDSEPVHAGKHALDAVYTTVGTILKTERDMGLAERPNPILQAEIARLGMPHLEKTAATVGTTIDSVERTKQLAEAAISSALKAKDAAIAAEVRTYLRSKEKGVVTELLTAARNGDVELVAAALSAPHYLSGLTAEQASELRNIAALTFAPGHSAMLDDCNRVLERLNRAQEYLVDWSRKAKSRWLDSSAATKALQELTVAKARQPSGRTQI
;
A
#
# COMPACT_ATOMS: atom_id res chain seq x y z
N MET A 1 -3.41 -3.84 -26.17
CA MET A 1 -4.84 -4.14 -26.34
C MET A 1 -5.51 -4.12 -24.97
N ALA A 2 -6.77 -3.70 -24.84
CA ALA A 2 -7.49 -3.83 -23.57
C ALA A 2 -8.26 -5.15 -23.61
N ILE A 3 -8.03 -6.03 -22.64
CA ILE A 3 -8.76 -7.30 -22.52
C ILE A 3 -9.79 -7.11 -21.41
N THR A 4 -11.07 -7.16 -21.76
CA THR A 4 -12.13 -7.18 -20.75
C THR A 4 -12.26 -8.60 -20.20
N ARG A 5 -12.00 -8.79 -18.92
CA ARG A 5 -12.22 -10.05 -18.21
C ARG A 5 -13.17 -9.77 -17.05
N ASP A 6 -14.32 -10.44 -17.02
CA ASP A 6 -15.33 -10.28 -15.96
C ASP A 6 -15.80 -8.83 -15.74
N GLY A 7 -15.89 -8.04 -16.82
CA GLY A 7 -16.26 -6.62 -16.78
C GLY A 7 -15.11 -5.66 -16.40
N VAL A 8 -13.93 -6.19 -16.08
CA VAL A 8 -12.74 -5.40 -15.74
C VAL A 8 -11.86 -5.22 -16.98
N THR A 9 -11.54 -3.98 -17.34
CA THR A 9 -10.69 -3.67 -18.49
C THR A 9 -9.22 -3.76 -18.09
N ILE A 10 -8.55 -4.83 -18.52
CA ILE A 10 -7.12 -5.05 -18.24
C ILE A 10 -6.27 -4.51 -19.39
N GLN A 11 -5.42 -3.53 -19.10
CA GLN A 11 -4.40 -3.01 -19.97
C GLN A 11 -3.19 -3.94 -20.03
N GLU A 12 -2.83 -4.32 -21.25
CA GLU A 12 -1.64 -5.10 -21.55
C GLU A 12 -0.35 -4.39 -21.07
N GLY A 13 0.50 -5.11 -20.34
CA GLY A 13 1.79 -4.61 -19.83
C GLY A 13 1.75 -4.08 -18.38
N ILE A 14 0.57 -4.01 -17.76
CA ILE A 14 0.42 -3.68 -16.34
C ILE A 14 0.05 -4.96 -15.58
N PRO A 15 0.78 -5.34 -14.52
CA PRO A 15 0.43 -6.49 -13.68
C PRO A 15 -1.00 -6.40 -13.13
N THR A 16 -1.72 -7.53 -13.14
CA THR A 16 -3.14 -7.58 -12.76
C THR A 16 -3.36 -7.33 -11.27
N ASP A 17 -2.37 -7.60 -10.43
CA ASP A 17 -2.41 -7.34 -8.99
C ASP A 17 -2.35 -5.84 -8.64
N LEU A 18 -1.95 -4.99 -9.61
CA LEU A 18 -1.99 -3.53 -9.48
C LEU A 18 -3.33 -2.91 -9.90
N HIS A 19 -4.29 -3.72 -10.36
CA HIS A 19 -5.61 -3.20 -10.71
C HIS A 19 -6.35 -2.71 -9.45
N PRO A 20 -6.95 -1.50 -9.45
CA PRO A 20 -7.60 -0.93 -8.27
C PRO A 20 -8.73 -1.82 -7.72
N GLU A 21 -9.53 -2.43 -8.60
CA GLU A 21 -10.62 -3.36 -8.21
C GLU A 21 -10.14 -4.64 -7.52
N GLY A 22 -8.85 -4.93 -7.51
CA GLY A 22 -8.34 -6.05 -6.72
C GLY A 22 -8.32 -5.77 -5.21
N LEU A 23 -8.46 -4.52 -4.78
CA LEU A 23 -8.66 -4.18 -3.36
C LEU A 23 -10.15 -4.30 -3.00
N LEU A 24 -10.47 -5.25 -2.12
CA LEU A 24 -11.83 -5.46 -1.62
C LEU A 24 -12.06 -4.71 -0.30
N GLY A 25 -13.28 -4.18 -0.13
CA GLY A 25 -13.72 -3.43 1.04
C GLY A 25 -14.06 -1.97 0.73
N ASP A 26 -14.64 -1.30 1.74
CA ASP A 26 -15.14 0.08 1.70
C ASP A 26 -14.56 0.94 2.84
N SER A 27 -13.46 0.52 3.45
CA SER A 27 -12.78 1.32 4.47
C SER A 27 -11.99 2.46 3.85
N GLU A 28 -11.71 3.50 4.65
CA GLU A 28 -10.92 4.66 4.21
C GLU A 28 -9.54 4.27 3.63
N PRO A 29 -8.74 3.36 4.24
CA PRO A 29 -7.49 2.88 3.63
C PRO A 29 -7.69 2.21 2.28
N VAL A 30 -8.78 1.45 2.11
CA VAL A 30 -9.09 0.78 0.85
C VAL A 30 -9.42 1.80 -0.24
N HIS A 31 -10.21 2.82 0.06
CA HIS A 31 -10.48 3.92 -0.89
C HIS A 31 -9.21 4.68 -1.28
N ALA A 32 -8.36 5.00 -0.31
CA ALA A 32 -7.07 5.66 -0.55
C ALA A 32 -6.16 4.78 -1.43
N GLY A 33 -6.09 3.48 -1.13
CA GLY A 33 -5.35 2.50 -1.91
C GLY A 33 -5.86 2.38 -3.35
N LYS A 34 -7.18 2.28 -3.54
CA LYS A 34 -7.82 2.24 -4.88
C LYS A 34 -7.48 3.48 -5.70
N HIS A 35 -7.57 4.66 -5.09
CA HIS A 35 -7.23 5.91 -5.77
C HIS A 35 -5.75 5.98 -6.20
N ALA A 36 -4.83 5.56 -5.33
CA ALA A 36 -3.41 5.52 -5.68
C ALA A 36 -3.10 4.48 -6.77
N LEU A 37 -3.70 3.29 -6.71
CA LEU A 37 -3.55 2.26 -7.74
C LEU A 37 -4.16 2.71 -9.09
N ASP A 38 -5.30 3.39 -9.08
CA ASP A 38 -5.90 3.97 -10.29
C ASP A 38 -4.97 5.01 -10.94
N ALA A 39 -4.31 5.85 -10.13
CA ALA A 39 -3.33 6.80 -10.65
C ALA A 39 -2.15 6.10 -11.33
N VAL A 40 -1.64 4.99 -10.77
CA VAL A 40 -0.61 4.13 -11.38
C VAL A 40 -1.11 3.59 -12.71
N TYR A 41 -2.29 2.97 -12.67
CA TYR A 41 -2.88 2.27 -13.80
C TYR A 41 -3.14 3.21 -14.98
N THR A 42 -3.78 4.35 -14.69
CA THR A 42 -4.12 5.38 -15.68
C THR A 42 -2.87 6.03 -16.28
N THR A 43 -1.86 6.35 -15.45
CA THR A 43 -0.64 7.00 -15.93
C THR A 43 0.18 6.09 -16.83
N VAL A 44 0.50 4.87 -16.37
CA VAL A 44 1.28 3.92 -17.16
C VAL A 44 0.52 3.53 -18.43
N GLY A 45 -0.80 3.34 -18.31
CA GLY A 45 -1.69 3.05 -19.43
C GLY A 45 -1.69 4.11 -20.51
N THR A 46 -1.82 5.37 -20.11
CA THR A 46 -1.83 6.51 -21.03
C THR A 46 -0.50 6.62 -21.76
N ILE A 47 0.62 6.38 -21.07
CA ILE A 47 1.94 6.42 -21.70
C ILE A 47 2.09 5.25 -22.70
N LEU A 48 1.77 4.02 -22.31
CA LEU A 48 1.86 2.85 -23.20
C LEU A 48 0.95 3.00 -24.43
N LYS A 49 -0.24 3.58 -24.26
CA LYS A 49 -1.14 3.91 -25.37
C LYS A 49 -0.49 4.94 -26.30
N THR A 50 0.07 6.02 -25.74
CA THR A 50 0.74 7.07 -26.51
C THR A 50 1.95 6.52 -27.29
N GLU A 51 2.78 5.66 -26.66
CA GLU A 51 3.91 4.99 -27.33
C GLU A 51 3.44 4.16 -28.53
N ARG A 52 2.32 3.44 -28.37
CA ARG A 52 1.72 2.63 -29.44
C ARG A 52 1.17 3.50 -30.56
N ASP A 53 0.40 4.53 -30.23
CA ASP A 53 -0.23 5.43 -31.20
C ASP A 53 0.84 6.20 -32.01
N MET A 54 2.01 6.44 -31.43
CA MET A 54 3.19 7.01 -32.11
C MET A 54 4.03 6.00 -32.90
N GLY A 55 3.69 4.71 -32.88
CA GLY A 55 4.42 3.65 -33.57
C GLY A 55 5.83 3.39 -33.02
N LEU A 56 6.12 3.81 -31.78
CA LEU A 56 7.47 3.74 -31.20
C LEU A 56 7.95 2.31 -30.95
N ALA A 57 7.04 1.36 -30.80
CA ALA A 57 7.36 -0.06 -30.66
C ALA A 57 7.92 -0.66 -31.95
N GLU A 58 7.45 -0.19 -33.11
CA GLU A 58 7.82 -0.72 -34.42
C GLU A 58 9.01 0.03 -35.03
N ARG A 59 9.03 1.35 -34.84
CA ARG A 59 10.03 2.25 -35.44
C ARG A 59 10.48 3.28 -34.40
N PRO A 60 11.55 2.99 -33.64
CA PRO A 60 12.10 3.92 -32.67
C PRO A 60 12.46 5.25 -33.35
N ASN A 61 11.86 6.35 -32.87
CA ASN A 61 12.12 7.70 -33.35
C ASN A 61 12.61 8.58 -32.17
N PRO A 62 13.86 9.06 -32.19
CA PRO A 62 14.44 9.83 -31.09
C PRO A 62 13.68 11.12 -30.73
N ILE A 63 13.05 11.77 -31.71
CA ILE A 63 12.27 13.00 -31.48
C ILE A 63 10.98 12.69 -30.73
N LEU A 64 10.27 11.63 -31.15
CA LEU A 64 9.04 11.18 -30.49
C LEU A 64 9.34 10.62 -29.09
N GLN A 65 10.45 9.89 -28.92
CA GLN A 65 10.92 9.43 -27.62
C GLN A 65 11.22 10.59 -26.66
N ALA A 66 11.91 11.62 -27.14
CA ALA A 66 12.17 12.83 -26.36
C ALA A 66 10.87 13.54 -25.95
N GLU A 67 9.89 13.63 -26.85
CA GLU A 67 8.60 14.25 -26.56
C GLU A 67 7.79 13.43 -25.53
N ILE A 68 7.76 12.10 -25.63
CA ILE A 68 7.15 11.25 -24.60
C ILE A 68 7.87 11.40 -23.27
N ALA A 69 9.21 11.42 -23.23
CA ALA A 69 9.92 11.65 -21.98
C ALA A 69 9.54 12.99 -21.35
N ARG A 70 9.49 14.05 -22.15
CA ARG A 70 9.13 15.40 -21.71
C ARG A 70 7.72 15.46 -21.13
N LEU A 71 6.77 14.74 -21.72
CA LEU A 71 5.37 14.73 -21.30
C LEU A 71 5.12 13.73 -20.16
N GLY A 72 5.64 12.51 -20.26
CA GLY A 72 5.35 11.39 -19.38
C GLY A 72 6.11 11.40 -18.05
N MET A 73 7.37 11.84 -18.01
CA MET A 73 8.18 11.81 -16.78
C MET A 73 7.54 12.61 -15.62
N PRO A 74 7.04 13.85 -15.82
CA PRO A 74 6.34 14.57 -14.76
C PRO A 74 5.10 13.84 -14.22
N HIS A 75 4.38 13.10 -15.07
CA HIS A 75 3.22 12.31 -14.64
C HIS A 75 3.64 11.10 -13.80
N LEU A 76 4.74 10.43 -14.15
CA LEU A 76 5.29 9.33 -13.36
C LEU A 76 5.77 9.80 -11.99
N GLU A 77 6.51 10.91 -11.94
CA GLU A 77 6.99 11.51 -10.69
C GLU A 77 5.82 11.90 -9.77
N LYS A 78 4.81 12.56 -10.33
CA LYS A 78 3.59 12.91 -9.58
C LYS A 78 2.89 11.66 -9.06
N THR A 79 2.76 10.62 -9.90
CA THR A 79 2.10 9.37 -9.50
C THR A 79 2.88 8.64 -8.41
N ALA A 80 4.21 8.59 -8.52
CA ALA A 80 5.07 8.03 -7.48
C ALA A 80 4.93 8.79 -6.15
N ALA A 81 4.85 10.13 -6.20
CA ALA A 81 4.58 10.94 -5.02
C ALA A 81 3.18 10.68 -4.43
N THR A 82 2.15 10.50 -5.27
CA THR A 82 0.80 10.10 -4.83
C THR A 82 0.82 8.74 -4.13
N VAL A 83 1.52 7.75 -4.68
CA VAL A 83 1.66 6.43 -4.04
C VAL A 83 2.39 6.56 -2.70
N GLY A 84 3.52 7.27 -2.66
CA GLY A 84 4.31 7.46 -1.43
C GLY A 84 3.51 8.15 -0.31
N THR A 85 2.84 9.26 -0.63
CA THR A 85 1.97 9.96 0.33
C THR A 85 0.80 9.10 0.82
N THR A 86 0.27 8.24 -0.04
CA THR A 86 -0.79 7.29 0.34
C THR A 86 -0.26 6.21 1.28
N ILE A 87 0.94 5.66 1.02
CA ILE A 87 1.62 4.71 1.92
C ILE A 87 1.77 5.34 3.31
N ASP A 88 2.36 6.53 3.40
CA ASP A 88 2.54 7.24 4.68
C ASP A 88 1.21 7.44 5.42
N SER A 89 0.14 7.76 4.70
CA SER A 89 -1.19 7.93 5.28
C SER A 89 -1.75 6.62 5.83
N VAL A 90 -1.65 5.53 5.07
CA VAL A 90 -2.14 4.21 5.49
C VAL A 90 -1.32 3.67 6.66
N GLU A 91 0.00 3.91 6.71
CA GLU A 91 0.84 3.56 7.86
C GLU A 91 0.41 4.28 9.14
N ARG A 92 0.07 5.57 9.06
CA ARG A 92 -0.48 6.30 10.22
C ARG A 92 -1.80 5.70 10.69
N THR A 93 -2.71 5.38 9.77
CA THR A 93 -3.99 4.74 10.11
C THR A 93 -3.78 3.37 10.75
N LYS A 94 -2.83 2.58 10.23
CA LYS A 94 -2.41 1.32 10.82
C LYS A 94 -1.93 1.49 12.27
N GLN A 95 -1.03 2.44 12.52
CA GLN A 95 -0.51 2.71 13.88
C GLN A 95 -1.62 3.13 14.84
N LEU A 96 -2.59 3.94 14.38
CA LEU A 96 -3.75 4.33 15.19
C LEU A 96 -4.64 3.13 15.52
N ALA A 97 -4.87 2.22 14.57
CA ALA A 97 -5.63 0.99 14.80
C ALA A 97 -4.91 0.07 15.81
N GLU A 98 -3.59 -0.12 15.67
CA GLU A 98 -2.77 -0.90 16.61
C GLU A 98 -2.78 -0.31 18.02
N ALA A 99 -2.71 1.02 18.14
CA ALA A 99 -2.80 1.72 19.41
C ALA A 99 -4.19 1.56 20.06
N ALA A 100 -5.26 1.63 19.27
CA ALA A 100 -6.61 1.41 19.75
C ALA A 100 -6.84 -0.02 20.25
N ILE A 101 -6.35 -1.04 19.51
CA ILE A 101 -6.36 -2.45 19.94
C ILE A 101 -5.57 -2.60 21.24
N SER A 102 -4.36 -2.04 21.30
CA SER A 102 -3.51 -2.11 22.50
C SER A 102 -4.18 -1.45 23.71
N SER A 103 -4.89 -0.34 23.51
CA SER A 103 -5.66 0.33 24.56
C SER A 103 -6.86 -0.52 25.02
N ALA A 104 -7.54 -1.20 24.10
CA ALA A 104 -8.65 -2.11 24.43
C ALA A 104 -8.18 -3.32 25.24
N LEU A 105 -6.93 -3.75 25.03
CA LEU A 105 -6.29 -4.88 25.73
C LEU A 105 -5.45 -4.45 26.94
N LYS A 106 -5.59 -3.21 27.41
CA LYS A 106 -4.83 -2.70 28.55
C LYS A 106 -5.44 -3.17 29.87
N ALA A 107 -4.64 -3.84 30.70
CA ALA A 107 -5.06 -4.20 32.06
C ALA A 107 -5.32 -2.94 32.90
N LYS A 108 -6.45 -2.92 33.62
CA LYS A 108 -6.85 -1.78 34.47
C LYS A 108 -5.98 -1.64 35.71
N ASP A 109 -5.60 -2.75 36.32
CA ASP A 109 -4.80 -2.81 37.56
C ASP A 109 -3.58 -3.71 37.35
N ALA A 110 -2.39 -3.14 37.54
CA ALA A 110 -1.12 -3.84 37.35
C ALA A 110 -0.84 -4.90 38.43
N ALA A 111 -1.32 -4.69 39.67
CA ALA A 111 -1.14 -5.63 40.77
C ALA A 111 -2.02 -6.88 40.54
N ILE A 112 -3.30 -6.67 40.23
CA ILE A 112 -4.22 -7.77 39.88
C ILE A 112 -3.70 -8.53 38.65
N ALA A 113 -3.22 -7.82 37.62
CA ALA A 113 -2.66 -8.46 36.44
C ALA A 113 -1.41 -9.31 36.75
N ALA A 114 -0.61 -8.95 37.75
CA ALA A 114 0.53 -9.77 38.20
C ALA A 114 0.09 -11.05 38.92
N GLU A 115 -0.94 -10.97 39.76
CA GLU A 115 -1.54 -12.13 40.44
C GLU A 115 -2.16 -13.11 39.44
N VAL A 116 -2.96 -12.60 38.49
CA VAL A 116 -3.56 -13.41 37.42
C VAL A 116 -2.49 -14.14 36.60
N ARG A 117 -1.42 -13.46 36.19
CA ARG A 117 -0.32 -14.08 35.45
C ARG A 117 0.38 -15.17 36.26
N THR A 118 0.61 -14.92 37.56
CA THR A 118 1.22 -15.90 38.46
C THR A 118 0.34 -17.14 38.58
N TYR A 119 -0.97 -16.96 38.71
CA TYR A 119 -1.94 -18.04 38.72
C TYR A 119 -1.94 -18.83 37.40
N LEU A 120 -2.04 -18.14 36.25
CA LEU A 120 -2.01 -18.77 34.93
C LEU A 120 -0.73 -19.58 34.71
N ARG A 121 0.44 -19.02 35.07
CA ARG A 121 1.72 -19.72 34.96
C ARG A 121 1.82 -20.96 35.86
N SER A 122 1.14 -20.96 37.01
CA SER A 122 1.13 -22.11 37.93
C SER A 122 0.29 -23.29 37.41
N LYS A 123 -0.55 -23.09 36.39
CA LYS A 123 -1.32 -24.17 35.77
C LYS A 123 -0.40 -25.02 34.91
N GLU A 124 -0.35 -26.32 35.20
CA GLU A 124 0.48 -27.27 34.44
C GLU A 124 0.03 -27.43 32.98
N LYS A 125 -1.28 -27.33 32.70
CA LYS A 125 -1.89 -27.50 31.37
C LYS A 125 -3.14 -26.64 31.20
N GLY A 126 -3.50 -26.35 29.96
CA GLY A 126 -4.80 -25.76 29.60
C GLY A 126 -4.87 -24.23 29.62
N VAL A 127 -3.79 -23.53 29.97
CA VAL A 127 -3.74 -22.05 30.02
C VAL A 127 -4.20 -21.42 28.71
N VAL A 128 -3.70 -21.91 27.58
CA VAL A 128 -4.06 -21.39 26.25
C VAL A 128 -5.56 -21.58 25.99
N THR A 129 -6.08 -22.79 26.18
CA THR A 129 -7.49 -23.10 25.96
C THR A 129 -8.41 -22.25 26.82
N GLU A 130 -8.02 -22.02 28.08
CA GLU A 130 -8.75 -21.16 29.01
C GLU A 130 -8.75 -19.71 28.56
N LEU A 131 -7.60 -19.16 28.17
CA LEU A 131 -7.51 -17.77 27.68
C LEU A 131 -8.23 -17.56 26.35
N LEU A 132 -8.18 -18.55 25.44
CA LEU A 132 -8.96 -18.52 24.20
C LEU A 132 -10.46 -18.56 24.47
N THR A 133 -10.89 -19.34 25.48
CA THR A 133 -12.29 -19.39 25.90
C THR A 133 -12.72 -18.08 26.55
N ALA A 134 -11.88 -17.51 27.42
CA ALA A 134 -12.08 -16.21 28.04
C ALA A 134 -12.21 -15.10 26.98
N ALA A 135 -11.33 -15.09 25.98
CA ALA A 135 -11.39 -14.14 24.87
C ALA A 135 -12.68 -14.27 24.05
N ARG A 136 -13.18 -15.48 23.82
CA ARG A 136 -14.46 -15.70 23.12
C ARG A 136 -15.68 -15.32 23.96
N ASN A 137 -15.59 -15.47 25.28
CA ASN A 137 -16.64 -15.12 26.23
C ASN A 137 -16.67 -13.62 26.59
N GLY A 138 -15.72 -12.83 26.07
CA GLY A 138 -15.65 -11.41 26.36
C GLY A 138 -15.00 -11.05 27.70
N ASP A 139 -14.24 -11.95 28.32
CA ASP A 139 -13.48 -11.67 29.55
C ASP A 139 -12.20 -10.89 29.23
N VAL A 140 -12.38 -9.59 29.05
CA VAL A 140 -11.29 -8.67 28.71
C VAL A 140 -10.27 -8.55 29.84
N GLU A 141 -10.68 -8.68 31.11
CA GLU A 141 -9.79 -8.44 32.25
C GLU A 141 -8.77 -9.56 32.39
N LEU A 142 -9.21 -10.82 32.27
CA LEU A 142 -8.32 -11.98 32.28
C LEU A 142 -7.35 -11.96 31.08
N VAL A 143 -7.87 -11.68 29.88
CA VAL A 143 -7.06 -11.67 28.65
C VAL A 143 -6.07 -10.51 28.65
N ALA A 144 -6.51 -9.30 29.03
CA ALA A 144 -5.64 -8.13 29.15
C ALA A 144 -4.56 -8.36 30.21
N ALA A 145 -4.89 -8.94 31.36
CA ALA A 145 -3.91 -9.31 32.38
C ALA A 145 -2.85 -10.27 31.81
N ALA A 146 -3.27 -11.31 31.10
CA ALA A 146 -2.36 -12.28 30.48
C ALA A 146 -1.45 -11.66 29.41
N LEU A 147 -1.97 -10.70 28.64
CA LEU A 147 -1.24 -10.03 27.54
C LEU A 147 -0.44 -8.78 27.96
N SER A 148 -0.64 -8.28 29.19
CA SER A 148 0.01 -7.07 29.72
C SER A 148 1.53 -7.16 29.90
N ALA A 149 2.13 -8.33 29.69
CA ALA A 149 3.54 -8.60 29.93
C ALA A 149 4.14 -9.60 28.93
N PRO A 150 5.46 -9.83 28.98
CA PRO A 150 6.09 -10.88 28.18
C PRO A 150 5.41 -12.23 28.37
N HIS A 151 5.17 -12.94 27.25
CA HIS A 151 4.34 -14.14 27.17
C HIS A 151 4.76 -15.26 28.16
N TYR A 152 6.07 -15.41 28.41
CA TYR A 152 6.60 -16.43 29.32
C TYR A 152 6.17 -16.22 30.79
N LEU A 153 5.78 -15.00 31.19
CA LEU A 153 5.27 -14.73 32.53
C LEU A 153 3.85 -15.26 32.75
N SER A 154 3.10 -15.45 31.66
CA SER A 154 1.75 -16.02 31.67
C SER A 154 1.75 -17.52 31.31
N GLY A 155 2.94 -18.12 31.15
CA GLY A 155 3.06 -19.51 30.71
C GLY A 155 2.76 -19.74 29.22
N LEU A 156 2.85 -18.71 28.38
CA LEU A 156 2.57 -18.79 26.94
C LEU A 156 3.86 -18.82 26.11
N THR A 157 3.83 -19.52 24.97
CA THR A 157 4.82 -19.33 23.90
C THR A 157 4.54 -18.02 23.13
N ALA A 158 5.50 -17.60 22.31
CA ALA A 158 5.34 -16.39 21.48
C ALA A 158 4.19 -16.56 20.48
N GLU A 159 4.07 -17.75 19.88
CA GLU A 159 3.03 -18.11 18.91
C GLU A 159 1.65 -18.10 19.57
N GLN A 160 1.52 -18.70 20.75
CA GLN A 160 0.26 -18.72 21.52
C GLN A 160 -0.17 -17.31 21.93
N ALA A 161 0.76 -16.47 22.37
CA ALA A 161 0.45 -15.08 22.70
C ALA A 161 0.06 -14.26 21.45
N SER A 162 0.65 -14.55 20.30
CA SER A 162 0.26 -13.95 19.02
C SER A 162 -1.16 -14.35 18.62
N GLU A 163 -1.48 -15.64 18.67
CA GLU A 163 -2.82 -16.16 18.41
C GLU A 163 -3.87 -15.56 19.36
N LEU A 164 -3.56 -15.51 20.65
CA LEU A 164 -4.45 -14.90 21.65
C LEU A 164 -4.67 -13.42 21.38
N ARG A 165 -3.62 -12.65 21.00
CA ARG A 165 -3.78 -11.24 20.61
C ARG A 165 -4.69 -11.07 19.41
N ASN A 166 -4.57 -11.92 18.39
CA ASN A 166 -5.42 -11.84 17.20
C ASN A 166 -6.88 -12.09 17.56
N ILE A 167 -7.16 -13.13 18.34
CA ILE A 167 -8.53 -13.44 18.78
C ILE A 167 -9.07 -12.34 19.69
N ALA A 168 -8.26 -11.83 20.61
CA ALA A 168 -8.63 -10.73 21.50
C ALA A 168 -8.91 -9.44 20.71
N ALA A 169 -8.13 -9.12 19.68
CA ALA A 169 -8.37 -7.97 18.81
C ALA A 169 -9.71 -8.10 18.07
N LEU A 170 -10.00 -9.29 17.53
CA LEU A 170 -11.28 -9.58 16.86
C LEU A 170 -12.48 -9.48 17.81
N THR A 171 -12.35 -9.91 19.07
CA THR A 171 -13.45 -9.83 20.04
C THR A 171 -13.63 -8.42 20.63
N PHE A 172 -12.54 -7.81 21.10
CA PHE A 172 -12.62 -6.59 21.92
C PHE A 172 -12.49 -5.30 21.12
N ALA A 173 -11.95 -5.36 19.89
CA ALA A 173 -11.78 -4.21 19.01
C ALA A 173 -12.05 -4.58 17.53
N PRO A 174 -13.20 -5.19 17.20
CA PRO A 174 -13.46 -5.76 15.87
C PRO A 174 -13.28 -4.75 14.73
N GLY A 175 -13.77 -3.52 14.91
CA GLY A 175 -13.62 -2.46 13.90
C GLY A 175 -12.17 -2.08 13.63
N HIS A 176 -11.33 -2.01 14.67
CA HIS A 176 -9.91 -1.72 14.51
C HIS A 176 -9.12 -2.91 13.97
N SER A 177 -9.52 -4.14 14.32
CA SER A 177 -8.93 -5.35 13.74
C SER A 177 -9.20 -5.43 12.24
N ALA A 178 -10.44 -5.19 11.80
CA ALA A 178 -10.79 -5.13 10.39
C ALA A 178 -10.03 -4.01 9.66
N MET A 179 -9.93 -2.82 10.26
CA MET A 179 -9.15 -1.70 9.73
C MET A 179 -7.66 -2.06 9.59
N LEU A 180 -7.08 -2.78 10.55
CA LEU A 180 -5.69 -3.22 10.52
C LEU A 180 -5.45 -4.20 9.37
N ASP A 181 -6.35 -5.16 9.16
CA ASP A 181 -6.29 -6.10 8.03
C ASP A 181 -6.37 -5.36 6.69
N ASP A 182 -7.28 -4.39 6.58
CA ASP A 182 -7.42 -3.54 5.40
C ASP A 182 -6.15 -2.74 5.12
N CYS A 183 -5.56 -2.11 6.15
CA CYS A 183 -4.30 -1.38 6.02
C CYS A 183 -3.17 -2.29 5.53
N ASN A 184 -3.03 -3.50 6.09
CA ASN A 184 -1.99 -4.44 5.68
C ASN A 184 -2.14 -4.85 4.21
N ARG A 185 -3.36 -5.19 3.76
CA ARG A 185 -3.62 -5.54 2.35
C ARG A 185 -3.32 -4.38 1.40
N VAL A 186 -3.69 -3.16 1.79
CA VAL A 186 -3.43 -1.95 0.99
C VAL A 186 -1.94 -1.68 0.89
N LEU A 187 -1.21 -1.69 2.01
CA LEU A 187 0.24 -1.46 2.04
C LEU A 187 1.01 -2.47 1.19
N GLU A 188 0.65 -3.76 1.30
CA GLU A 188 1.27 -4.81 0.49
C GLU A 188 1.18 -4.51 -1.01
N ARG A 189 0.01 -4.05 -1.48
CA ARG A 189 -0.20 -3.70 -2.89
C ARG A 189 0.45 -2.39 -3.29
N LEU A 190 0.39 -1.36 -2.44
CA LEU A 190 1.02 -0.07 -2.74
C LEU A 190 2.55 -0.20 -2.82
N ASN A 191 3.16 -1.03 -1.97
CA ASN A 191 4.59 -1.33 -2.03
C ASN A 191 4.96 -2.02 -3.36
N ARG A 192 4.20 -3.03 -3.78
CA ARG A 192 4.37 -3.63 -5.12
C ARG A 192 4.19 -2.62 -6.25
N ALA A 193 3.20 -1.74 -6.14
CA ALA A 193 2.97 -0.69 -7.13
C ALA A 193 4.12 0.31 -7.20
N GLN A 194 4.70 0.68 -6.06
CA GLN A 194 5.86 1.56 -5.97
C GLN A 194 7.10 0.89 -6.59
N GLU A 195 7.39 -0.37 -6.25
CA GLU A 195 8.48 -1.14 -6.86
C GLU A 195 8.33 -1.25 -8.37
N TYR A 196 7.12 -1.56 -8.85
CA TYR A 196 6.78 -1.60 -10.26
C TYR A 196 7.01 -0.24 -10.93
N LEU A 197 6.52 0.86 -10.35
CA LEU A 197 6.71 2.20 -10.90
C LEU A 197 8.18 2.57 -11.01
N VAL A 198 9.00 2.26 -10.01
CA VAL A 198 10.44 2.54 -10.02
C VAL A 198 11.13 1.76 -11.13
N ASP A 199 10.86 0.46 -11.24
CA ASP A 199 11.43 -0.37 -12.30
C ASP A 199 10.98 0.06 -13.69
N TRP A 200 9.68 0.31 -13.85
CA TRP A 200 9.08 0.75 -15.09
C TRP A 200 9.62 2.11 -15.53
N SER A 201 9.70 3.09 -14.62
CA SER A 201 10.22 4.44 -14.90
C SER A 201 11.69 4.40 -15.28
N ARG A 202 12.49 3.57 -14.63
CA ARG A 202 13.90 3.33 -15.00
C ARG A 202 14.01 2.78 -16.42
N LYS A 203 13.23 1.75 -16.75
CA LYS A 203 13.21 1.15 -18.10
C LYS A 203 12.73 2.16 -19.15
N ALA A 204 11.67 2.92 -18.85
CA ALA A 204 11.14 3.96 -19.73
C ALA A 204 12.18 5.05 -19.99
N LYS A 205 12.83 5.55 -18.93
CA LYS A 205 13.90 6.55 -19.03
C LYS A 205 15.04 6.07 -19.91
N SER A 206 15.50 4.83 -19.72
CA SER A 206 16.53 4.21 -20.56
C SER A 206 16.08 4.15 -22.03
N ARG A 207 14.87 3.65 -22.32
CA ARG A 207 14.33 3.59 -23.69
C ARG A 207 14.21 4.96 -24.35
N TRP A 208 13.85 6.00 -23.60
CA TRP A 208 13.58 7.31 -24.18
C TRP A 208 14.80 8.22 -24.27
N LEU A 209 15.79 8.06 -23.38
CA LEU A 209 16.89 9.01 -23.22
C LEU A 209 18.28 8.43 -23.52
N ASP A 210 18.47 7.10 -23.53
CA ASP A 210 19.81 6.51 -23.73
C ASP A 210 20.34 6.65 -25.17
N SER A 211 19.52 7.14 -26.10
CA SER A 211 20.00 7.55 -27.41
C SER A 211 20.59 8.97 -27.32
N SER A 212 21.86 9.12 -27.67
CA SER A 212 22.49 10.45 -27.82
C SER A 212 21.71 11.35 -28.79
N ALA A 213 21.03 10.75 -29.77
CA ALA A 213 20.14 11.45 -30.68
C ALA A 213 18.85 11.93 -29.98
N ALA A 214 18.29 11.18 -29.03
CA ALA A 214 17.10 11.59 -28.28
C ALA A 214 17.42 12.73 -27.31
N THR A 215 18.58 12.66 -26.64
CA THR A 215 19.06 13.75 -25.79
C THR A 215 19.28 15.04 -26.60
N LYS A 216 19.89 14.94 -27.78
CA LYS A 216 20.07 16.08 -28.69
C LYS A 216 18.72 16.63 -29.17
N ALA A 217 17.80 15.76 -29.57
CA ALA A 217 16.45 16.16 -29.99
C ALA A 217 15.69 16.90 -28.88
N LEU A 218 15.81 16.45 -27.62
CA LEU A 218 15.18 17.11 -26.47
C LEU A 218 15.75 18.52 -26.24
N GLN A 219 17.07 18.71 -26.39
CA GLN A 219 17.71 20.03 -26.31
C GLN A 219 17.20 20.94 -27.44
N GLU A 220 17.14 20.44 -28.66
CA GLU A 220 16.65 21.20 -29.83
C GLU A 220 15.18 21.61 -29.67
N LEU A 221 14.31 20.71 -29.19
CA LEU A 221 12.89 21.00 -28.86
C LEU A 221 12.75 22.07 -27.78
N THR A 222 13.59 22.02 -26.74
CA THR A 222 13.58 23.00 -25.65
C THR A 222 14.01 24.38 -26.15
N VAL A 223 15.06 24.46 -26.97
CA VAL A 223 15.52 25.70 -27.59
C VAL A 223 14.50 26.25 -28.57
N ALA A 224 13.86 25.39 -29.38
CA ALA A 224 12.84 25.81 -30.33
C ALA A 224 11.62 26.44 -29.64
N LYS A 225 11.14 25.86 -28.54
CA LYS A 225 10.06 26.46 -27.74
C LYS A 225 10.44 27.79 -27.09
N ALA A 226 11.67 27.92 -26.59
CA ALA A 226 12.16 29.18 -26.04
C ALA A 226 12.28 30.30 -27.08
N ARG A 227 12.46 29.94 -28.36
CA ARG A 227 12.57 30.89 -29.48
C ARG A 227 11.24 31.26 -30.11
N GLN A 228 10.15 30.51 -29.89
CA GLN A 228 8.83 30.95 -30.33
C GLN A 228 8.42 32.17 -29.49
N PRO A 229 8.34 33.38 -30.06
CA PRO A 229 7.95 34.56 -29.30
C PRO A 229 6.54 34.29 -28.77
N SER A 230 6.37 34.33 -27.44
CA SER A 230 5.06 34.22 -26.80
C SER A 230 4.11 35.15 -27.52
N GLY A 231 3.27 34.57 -28.38
CA GLY A 231 2.44 35.31 -29.30
C GLY A 231 1.64 36.29 -28.49
N ARG A 232 1.92 37.58 -28.72
CA ARG A 232 1.14 38.75 -28.33
C ARG A 232 -0.33 38.35 -28.24
N THR A 233 -0.89 38.30 -27.04
CA THR A 233 -2.33 38.33 -26.83
C THR A 233 -2.81 39.65 -27.42
N GLN A 234 -3.27 39.63 -28.67
CA GLN A 234 -4.02 40.73 -29.22
C GLN A 234 -5.41 40.64 -28.57
N ILE A 235 -5.65 41.56 -27.65
CA ILE A 235 -6.95 41.83 -27.03
C ILE A 235 -7.84 42.50 -28.07
#